data_AF-A0A090NES3-F1
#
_entry.id   AF-A0A090NES3-F1
#
_cell.length_a   1.000
_cell.length_b   1.000
_cell.length_c   1.000
_cell.angle_alpha   90.00
_cell.angle_beta   90.00
_cell.angle_gamma   90.00
#
_symmetry.space_group_name_H-M   'P 1'
#
loop_
_entity.id
_entity.type
_entity.pdbx_description
1 polymer ?
#
loop_
_entity_poly.entity_id
_entity_poly.type
_entity_poly.pdbx_seq_one_letter_code
_entity_poly.pdbx_strand_id
1 'polypeptide(L)' 'MALTNYLLQTLICTTLFYHLGLFMHFDRLELLAFVIPVWLANILFSVIWLRYFRQGPVEWLWRQLTLRAAGPAISKTSR' A
#
# COMPACT_ATOMS: atom_id res chain seq x y z
N MET A 1 0.30 7.04 -3.77
CA MET A 1 -0.29 6.13 -2.76
C MET A 1 -0.77 4.81 -3.35
N ALA A 2 -0.87 4.63 -4.68
CA ALA A 2 -1.50 3.45 -5.26
C ALA A 2 -0.84 2.12 -4.85
N LEU A 3 0.49 2.04 -4.96
CA LEU A 3 1.26 0.84 -4.56
C LEU A 3 1.15 0.59 -3.05
N THR A 4 1.23 1.66 -2.25
CA THR A 4 1.08 1.55 -0.79
C THR A 4 -0.30 1.03 -0.41
N ASN A 5 -1.36 1.56 -1.03
CA ASN A 5 -2.74 1.17 -0.75
C ASN A 5 -3.03 -0.27 -1.15
N TYR A 6 -2.52 -0.69 -2.31
CA TYR A 6 -2.60 -2.08 -2.75
C TYR A 6 -1.98 -3.01 -1.71
N LEU A 7 -0.74 -2.74 -1.29
CA LEU A 7 -0.06 -3.54 -0.28
C LEU A 7 -0.74 -3.50 1.08
N LEU A 8 -1.23 -2.33 1.50
CA LEU A 8 -1.98 -2.16 2.74
C LEU A 8 -3.26 -3.00 2.72
N GLN A 9 -4.02 -2.95 1.62
CA GLN A 9 -5.23 -3.76 1.47
C GLN A 9 -4.90 -5.25 1.51
N THR A 10 -3.87 -5.69 0.77
CA THR A 10 -3.41 -7.08 0.80
C THR A 10 -3.02 -7.48 2.22
N LEU A 11 -2.24 -6.66 2.94
CA LEU A 11 -1.81 -6.93 4.31
C LEU A 11 -3.01 -7.05 5.26
N ILE A 12 -4.01 -6.17 5.15
CA ILE A 12 -5.22 -6.22 5.97
C ILE A 12 -5.97 -7.52 5.69
N CYS A 13 -6.24 -7.83 4.42
CA CYS A 13 -6.94 -9.06 4.05
C CYS A 13 -6.15 -10.31 4.48
N THR A 14 -4.85 -10.39 4.23
CA THR A 14 -4.06 -11.56 4.61
C THR A 14 -3.97 -11.73 6.12
N THR A 15 -3.79 -10.64 6.88
CA THR A 15 -3.78 -10.70 8.34
C THR A 15 -5.13 -11.16 8.88
N LEU A 16 -6.24 -10.58 8.40
CA LEU A 16 -7.57 -10.96 8.84
C LEU A 16 -7.89 -12.42 8.48
N PHE A 17 -7.71 -12.83 7.23
CA PHE A 17 -8.13 -14.17 6.80
C PHE A 17 -7.15 -15.28 7.16
N TYR A 18 -5.83 -15.06 7.04
CA TYR A 18 -4.84 -16.11 7.29
C TYR A 18 -4.30 -16.09 8.72
N HIS A 19 -4.07 -14.92 9.33
CA HIS A 19 -3.45 -14.86 10.65
C HIS A 19 -4.45 -14.98 11.80
N LEU A 20 -5.64 -14.38 11.66
CA LEU A 20 -6.72 -14.51 12.66
C LEU A 20 -7.57 -15.78 12.47
N GLY A 21 -7.22 -16.66 11.52
CA GLY A 21 -7.92 -17.94 11.31
C GLY A 21 -9.36 -17.80 10.80
N LEU A 22 -9.75 -16.61 10.33
CA LEU A 22 -11.08 -16.32 9.81
C LEU A 22 -11.36 -16.92 8.42
N PHE A 23 -10.40 -17.66 7.88
CA PHE A 23 -10.54 -18.37 6.62
C PHE A 23 -11.71 -19.36 6.70
N MET A 24 -12.59 -19.34 5.68
CA MET A 24 -13.77 -20.21 5.55
C MET A 24 -14.87 -20.07 6.61
N HIS A 25 -14.84 -19.04 7.47
CA HIS A 25 -15.86 -18.84 8.51
C HIS A 25 -17.01 -17.92 8.10
N PHE A 26 -16.87 -17.20 6.99
CA PHE A 26 -17.81 -16.14 6.58
C PHE A 26 -18.46 -16.46 5.25
N ASP A 27 -19.77 -16.17 5.15
CA ASP A 27 -20.50 -16.25 3.89
C ASP A 27 -20.11 -15.09 2.95
N ARG A 28 -20.48 -15.20 1.67
CA ARG A 28 -20.16 -14.19 0.63
C ARG A 28 -20.68 -12.80 1.00
N LEU A 29 -21.84 -12.72 1.64
CA LEU A 29 -22.44 -11.45 2.07
C LEU A 29 -21.64 -10.79 3.19
N GLU A 30 -21.14 -11.59 4.14
CA GLU A 30 -20.30 -11.09 5.24
C GLU A 30 -18.94 -10.63 4.71
N LEU A 31 -18.35 -11.36 3.77
CA LEU A 31 -17.14 -10.92 3.07
C LEU A 31 -17.33 -9.58 2.35
N LEU A 32 -18.50 -9.37 1.74
CA LEU A 32 -18.86 -8.11 1.10
C LEU A 32 -18.97 -6.98 2.12
N ALA A 33 -19.53 -7.26 3.29
CA ALA A 33 -19.59 -6.31 4.40
C ALA A 33 -18.18 -5.91 4.90
N PHE A 34 -17.19 -6.83 4.88
CA PHE A 34 -15.79 -6.53 5.21
C PHE A 34 -15.10 -5.58 4.23
N VAL A 35 -15.57 -5.46 2.99
CA VAL A 35 -14.97 -4.54 2.01
C VAL A 35 -15.12 -3.08 2.45
N ILE A 36 -16.28 -2.71 3.02
CA ILE A 36 -16.59 -1.36 3.46
C ILE A 36 -15.57 -0.84 4.50
N PRO A 37 -15.33 -1.52 5.65
CA PRO A 37 -14.37 -1.06 6.64
C PRO A 37 -12.92 -1.10 6.12
N VAL A 38 -12.56 -2.07 5.26
CA VAL A 38 -11.23 -2.13 4.64
C VAL A 38 -10.99 -0.92 3.75
N TRP A 39 -11.99 -0.53 2.93
CA TRP A 39 -11.93 0.69 2.12
C TRP A 39 -11.86 1.95 2.98
N LEU A 40 -12.68 2.06 4.02
CA LEU A 40 -12.63 3.19 4.94
C LEU A 40 -11.25 3.33 5.59
N ALA A 41 -10.66 2.21 6.05
CA ALA A 41 -9.31 2.20 6.59
C ALA A 41 -8.28 2.64 5.55
N ASN A 42 -8.38 2.16 4.30
CA ASN A 42 -7.48 2.53 3.21
C ASN A 42 -7.56 4.02 2.86
N ILE A 43 -8.78 4.56 2.76
CA ILE A 43 -9.04 5.97 2.47
C ILE A 43 -8.55 6.84 3.62
N LEU A 44 -8.90 6.50 4.87
CA LEU A 44 -8.48 7.26 6.04
C LEU A 44 -6.97 7.29 6.16
N PHE A 45 -6.31 6.14 6.02
CA PHE A 45 -4.85 6.05 6.00
C PHE A 45 -4.27 6.89 4.87
N SER A 46 -4.82 6.80 3.65
CA SER A 46 -4.38 7.59 2.50
C SER A 46 -4.47 9.09 2.75
N VAL A 47 -5.61 9.55 3.27
CA VAL A 47 -5.87 10.97 3.51
C VAL A 47 -4.98 11.51 4.63
N ILE A 48 -4.88 10.80 5.75
CA ILE A 48 -4.01 11.19 6.86
C ILE A 48 -2.56 11.24 6.38
N TRP A 49 -2.10 10.20 5.68
CA TRP A 49 -0.73 10.11 5.22
C TRP A 49 -0.40 11.21 4.21
N LEU A 50 -1.27 11.44 3.21
CA LEU A 50 -1.07 12.50 2.21
C LEU A 50 -1.06 13.90 2.81
N ARG A 51 -1.65 14.07 3.99
CA ARG A 51 -1.61 15.34 4.75
C ARG A 51 -0.22 15.64 5.32
N TYR A 52 0.55 14.60 5.67
CA TYR A 52 1.91 14.74 6.21
C TYR A 52 3.00 14.51 5.16
N PHE A 53 2.78 13.63 4.19
CA PHE A 53 3.78 13.20 3.21
C PHE A 53 3.23 13.24 1.78
N ARG A 54 4.00 13.80 0.84
CA ARG A 54 3.58 13.94 -0.57
C ARG A 54 3.58 12.64 -1.37
N GLN A 55 4.20 11.58 -0.86
CA GLN A 55 4.35 10.28 -1.52
C GLN A 55 4.07 9.14 -0.53
N GLY A 56 3.64 8.00 -1.07
CA GLY A 56 3.44 6.80 -0.26
C GLY A 56 4.77 6.25 0.26
N PRO A 57 4.76 5.63 1.45
CA PRO A 57 5.96 5.09 2.08
C PRO A 57 6.65 4.08 1.16
N VAL A 58 5.88 3.20 0.52
CA VAL A 58 6.43 2.18 -0.37
C VAL A 58 6.88 2.79 -1.69
N GLU A 59 6.18 3.78 -2.21
CA GLU A 59 6.60 4.49 -3.43
C GLU A 59 7.88 5.29 -3.22
N TRP A 60 8.03 5.90 -2.05
CA TRP A 60 9.26 6.56 -1.64
C TRP A 60 10.40 5.55 -1.52
N LEU A 61 10.16 4.41 -0.85
CA LEU A 61 11.15 3.35 -0.73
C LEU A 61 11.55 2.79 -2.10
N TRP A 62 10.57 2.55 -2.97
CA TRP A 62 10.77 2.10 -4.34
C TRP A 62 11.62 3.09 -5.12
N ARG A 63 11.33 4.39 -5.01
CA ARG A 63 12.12 5.44 -5.66
C ARG A 63 13.56 5.47 -5.15
N GLN A 64 13.77 5.32 -3.84
CA GLN A 64 15.12 5.22 -3.26
C GLN A 64 15.87 3.97 -3.77
N LEU A 65 15.19 2.83 -3.84
CA LEU A 65 15.77 1.58 -4.32
C LEU A 65 16.15 1.69 -5.80
N THR A 66 15.26 2.22 -6.64
CA THR A 66 15.52 2.43 -8.07
C THR A 66 16.66 3.41 -8.30
N LEU A 67 16.74 4.50 -7.52
CA LEU A 67 17.86 5.45 -7.61
C LEU A 67 19.20 4.80 -7.25
N ARG A 68 19.21 3.90 -6.26
CA ARG A 68 20.42 3.14 -5.90
C ARG A 68 20.77 2.07 -6.94
N ALA A 69 19.76 1.42 -7.52
CA ALA A 69 19.94 0.36 -8.51
C ALA A 69 20.29 0.89 -9.91
N ALA A 70 19.84 2.10 -10.27
CA ALA A 70 20.06 2.69 -11.59
C ALA A 70 21.50 3.17 -11.84
N GLY A 71 22.39 3.11 -10.85
CA GLY A 71 23.77 3.58 -10.96
C GLY A 71 23.87 5.12 -11.04
N PRO A 72 25.08 5.69 -11.04
CA PRO A 72 25.26 7.13 -11.11
C PRO A 72 24.63 7.67 -12.38
N ALA A 73 23.81 8.72 -12.25
CA ALA A 73 23.27 9.43 -13.39
C ALA A 73 24.43 9.87 -14.28
N ILE A 74 24.43 9.46 -15.54
CA ILE A 74 25.40 9.92 -16.54
C ILE A 74 25.31 11.45 -16.53
N SER A 75 26.33 12.10 -15.96
CA SER A 75 26.47 13.55 -15.95
C SER A 75 26.37 13.98 -17.41
N LYS A 76 25.29 14.69 -17.76
CA LYS A 76 25.17 15.29 -19.08
C LYS A 76 26.33 16.26 -19.22
N THR A 77 27.33 15.87 -20.01
CA THR A 77 28.45 16.71 -20.44
C THR A 77 27.90 18.06 -20.91
N SER A 78 28.28 19.11 -20.18
CA SER A 78 28.13 20.50 -20.61
C SER A 78 28.72 20.63 -22.02
N ARG A 79 27.88 20.99 -22.99
CA ARG A 79 28.33 21.59 -24.25
C ARG A 79 28.09 23.09 -24.16
#